data_AF-A0A7S6S4S4-F1
#
_entry.id   AF-A0A7S6S4S4-F1
#
_cell.length_a   1.000
_cell.length_b   1.000
_cell.length_c   1.000
_cell.angle_alpha   90.00
_cell.angle_beta   90.00
_cell.angle_gamma   90.00
#
_symmetry.space_group_name_H-M   'P 1'
#
loop_
_entity.id
_entity.type
_entity.pdbx_description
1 polymer ?
#
loop_
_entity_poly.entity_id
_entity_poly.type
_entity_poly.pdbx_seq_one_letter_code
_entity_poly.pdbx_strand_id
1 'polypeptide(L)'
;MSTQTLIGPTMIAKDSPLHRMRQRKQVSLRGESGSGSVAPRTAAGRTNLALSAREERLLRKILAKEMDYIDSEEFRKPNAEKTIYDDAPPVQRPDVSWYRPLMDDLAPSSSRSLKNAGTVLLTGAEERVLFLQYNYARFRVRELQKVVAGNEPTPEQAREVLKWYRTAVRYREQIAETNLALVLAMAKRTRMSEVDFADLVSEGNMALLRSVDKFDCGRGFKFSTYACRAILKAFSRQGMKLSKYRQRFPTDFDPALEKSNHLETLRRQHELESAEEVKHVVLNNDADLTDVEQTVIHHRFGIDLPENQEPLTLEQVGQIIGVTKERVRQIQNKALEKIRLALEANAAEKAEQLLAEQGIDPGAADEDDLY
;
A
#
# COMPACT_ATOMS: atom_id res chain seq x y z
N MET A 1 32.93 34.41 28.46
CA MET A 1 33.33 33.07 28.94
C MET A 1 32.09 32.20 28.79
N SER A 2 31.69 31.73 27.60
CA SER A 2 32.29 30.68 26.76
C SER A 2 32.46 29.35 27.50
N THR A 3 31.37 28.56 27.55
CA THR A 3 31.41 27.13 27.86
C THR A 3 30.65 26.38 26.77
N GLN A 4 31.41 25.63 25.98
CA GLN A 4 30.95 24.70 24.95
C GLN A 4 30.44 23.42 25.63
N THR A 5 29.26 22.93 25.24
CA THR A 5 28.85 21.55 25.52
C THR A 5 28.63 20.84 24.19
N LEU A 6 29.47 19.84 23.95
CA LEU A 6 29.50 18.96 22.78
C LEU A 6 28.31 17.99 22.84
N ILE A 7 27.43 18.04 21.84
CA ILE A 7 26.44 17.00 21.57
C ILE A 7 27.05 16.04 20.53
N GLY A 8 27.39 14.83 20.96
CA GLY A 8 27.90 13.77 20.09
C GLY A 8 26.82 13.26 19.12
N PRO A 9 27.19 12.81 17.91
CA PRO A 9 26.23 12.28 16.94
C PRO A 9 25.73 10.89 17.37
N THR A 10 24.42 10.77 17.43
CA THR A 10 23.65 9.54 17.63
C THR A 10 24.11 8.42 16.69
N MET A 11 24.42 7.26 17.28
CA MET A 11 24.80 6.03 16.60
C MET A 11 23.67 5.52 15.71
N ILE A 12 23.67 5.93 14.45
CA ILE A 12 22.86 5.30 13.40
C ILE A 12 23.48 3.92 13.14
N ALA A 13 22.73 2.87 13.46
CA ALA A 13 23.10 1.48 13.24
C ALA A 13 23.64 1.28 11.81
N LYS A 14 24.95 1.00 11.69
CA LYS A 14 25.70 0.89 10.43
C LYS A 14 25.31 -0.31 9.56
N ASP A 15 24.39 -1.15 10.03
CA ASP A 15 23.90 -2.36 9.38
C ASP A 15 22.43 -2.31 8.94
N SER A 16 21.88 -1.11 8.71
CA SER A 16 20.59 -0.96 8.05
C SER A 16 20.65 -1.46 6.58
N PRO A 17 19.66 -2.22 6.09
CA PRO A 17 19.56 -2.66 4.69
C PRO A 17 19.62 -1.50 3.68
N LEU A 18 19.14 -0.31 4.07
CA LEU A 18 19.18 0.90 3.26
C LEU A 18 20.61 1.50 3.15
N HIS A 19 21.45 1.33 4.17
CA HIS A 19 22.84 1.78 4.15
C HIS A 19 23.68 0.97 3.15
N ARG A 20 23.47 -0.35 3.07
CA ARG A 20 24.15 -1.23 2.09
C ARG A 20 23.77 -0.91 0.64
N MET A 21 22.52 -0.50 0.37
CA MET A 21 22.12 -0.05 -0.97
C MET A 21 22.76 1.27 -1.38
N ARG A 22 22.98 2.18 -0.42
CA ARG A 22 23.58 3.50 -0.69
C ARG A 22 25.08 3.39 -1.04
N GLN A 23 25.83 2.52 -0.36
CA GLN A 23 27.23 2.25 -0.71
C GLN A 23 27.40 1.63 -2.10
N ARG A 24 26.54 0.68 -2.50
CA ARG A 24 26.60 0.09 -3.86
C ARG A 24 26.40 1.12 -4.97
N LYS A 25 25.60 2.16 -4.74
CA LYS A 25 25.39 3.25 -5.72
C LYS A 25 26.57 4.22 -5.79
N GLN A 26 27.30 4.40 -4.69
CA GLN A 26 28.41 5.36 -4.61
C GLN A 26 29.71 4.80 -5.23
N VAL A 27 29.93 3.48 -5.17
CA VAL A 27 31.10 2.81 -5.76
C VAL A 27 31.05 2.78 -7.29
N SER A 28 29.89 3.00 -7.91
CA SER A 28 29.74 3.03 -9.38
C SER A 28 30.06 4.39 -10.03
N LEU A 29 30.26 5.46 -9.26
CA LEU A 29 30.40 6.84 -9.79
C LEU A 29 31.82 7.42 -9.63
N ARG A 30 32.81 6.58 -9.30
CA ARG A 30 34.20 7.05 -9.10
C ARG A 30 35.20 6.13 -9.80
N GLY A 31 35.12 6.13 -11.12
CA GLY A 31 36.14 5.57 -12.01
C GLY A 31 36.14 6.36 -13.31
N GLU A 32 37.33 6.85 -13.68
CA GLU A 32 37.70 7.41 -14.99
C GLU A 32 37.40 8.89 -15.26
N SER A 33 38.32 9.74 -14.79
CA SER A 33 38.65 11.01 -15.43
C SER A 33 40.16 11.06 -15.69
N GLY A 34 40.61 10.36 -16.73
CA GLY A 34 41.94 10.47 -17.31
C GLY A 34 41.84 11.13 -18.69
N SER A 35 42.35 12.36 -18.80
CA SER A 35 42.43 13.12 -20.03
C SER A 35 43.50 12.54 -20.97
N GLY A 36 43.09 12.01 -22.12
CA GLY A 36 43.99 11.62 -23.21
C GLY A 36 43.28 11.78 -24.55
N SER A 37 43.83 12.61 -25.43
CA SER A 37 43.32 12.92 -26.76
C SER A 37 43.44 11.74 -27.72
N VAL A 38 42.35 11.38 -28.41
CA VAL A 38 42.39 10.60 -29.66
C VAL A 38 41.29 11.12 -30.61
N ALA A 39 41.70 11.36 -31.86
CA ALA A 39 40.93 11.89 -32.99
C ALA A 39 39.68 11.05 -33.38
N PRO A 40 38.75 11.59 -34.18
CA PRO A 40 37.45 10.97 -34.40
C PRO A 40 37.57 9.80 -35.40
N ARG A 41 37.24 8.58 -34.95
CA ARG A 41 37.03 7.45 -35.86
C ARG A 41 35.60 7.48 -36.36
N THR A 42 35.46 7.88 -37.61
CA THR A 42 34.34 7.53 -38.47
C THR A 42 34.16 6.02 -38.50
N ALA A 43 32.99 5.54 -38.08
CA ALA A 43 32.54 4.18 -38.36
C ALA A 43 31.01 4.16 -38.39
N ALA A 44 30.47 4.29 -39.59
CA ALA A 44 29.14 3.83 -39.93
C ALA A 44 29.08 2.30 -39.73
N GLY A 45 28.67 1.88 -38.53
CA GLY A 45 28.37 0.49 -38.22
C GLY A 45 26.89 0.39 -37.87
N ARG A 46 26.09 -0.16 -38.79
CA ARG A 46 24.70 -0.56 -38.54
C ARG A 46 24.69 -1.54 -37.37
N THR A 47 24.39 -1.04 -36.18
CA THR A 47 24.10 -1.88 -35.03
C THR A 47 22.74 -2.52 -35.29
N ASN A 48 22.74 -3.84 -35.53
CA ASN A 48 21.56 -4.66 -35.31
C ASN A 48 21.23 -4.57 -33.81
N LEU A 49 20.58 -3.49 -33.38
CA LEU A 49 20.13 -3.32 -31.99
C LEU A 49 19.09 -4.40 -31.72
N ALA A 50 19.50 -5.44 -31.00
CA ALA A 50 18.57 -6.35 -30.36
C ALA A 50 17.54 -5.53 -29.54
N LEU A 51 16.29 -6.01 -29.52
CA LEU A 51 15.22 -5.36 -28.77
C LEU A 51 15.58 -5.34 -27.27
N SER A 52 15.22 -4.26 -26.57
CA SER A 52 15.38 -4.24 -25.11
C SER A 52 14.49 -5.29 -24.46
N ALA A 53 14.90 -5.88 -23.33
CA ALA A 53 14.06 -6.81 -22.56
C ALA A 53 12.67 -6.22 -22.21
N ARG A 54 12.55 -4.89 -22.05
CA ARG A 54 11.26 -4.21 -21.87
C ARG A 54 10.41 -4.24 -23.14
N GLU A 55 11.03 -4.04 -24.29
CA GLU A 55 10.38 -4.06 -25.61
C GLU A 55 9.92 -5.46 -25.98
N GLU A 56 10.71 -6.49 -25.69
CA GLU A 56 10.32 -7.89 -25.88
C GLU A 56 9.11 -8.26 -25.04
N ARG A 57 9.09 -7.87 -23.75
CA ARG A 57 7.93 -8.09 -22.87
C ARG A 57 6.69 -7.35 -23.39
N LEU A 58 6.85 -6.12 -23.89
CA LEU A 58 5.76 -5.35 -24.46
C LEU A 58 5.23 -6.01 -25.74
N LEU A 59 6.14 -6.45 -26.62
CA LEU A 59 5.80 -7.16 -27.85
C LEU A 59 5.03 -8.44 -27.57
N ARG A 60 5.48 -9.26 -26.62
CA ARG A 60 4.75 -10.48 -26.19
C ARG A 60 3.33 -10.16 -25.72
N LYS A 61 3.15 -9.08 -24.95
CA LYS A 61 1.81 -8.63 -24.52
C LYS A 61 0.93 -8.19 -25.68
N ILE A 62 1.51 -7.48 -26.65
CA ILE A 62 0.78 -7.03 -27.85
C ILE A 62 0.38 -8.23 -28.71
N LEU A 63 1.27 -9.20 -28.92
CA LEU A 63 0.98 -10.39 -29.72
C LEU A 63 0.00 -11.35 -29.03
N ALA A 64 -0.05 -11.35 -27.69
CA ALA A 64 -0.96 -12.20 -26.92
C ALA A 64 -2.44 -11.79 -27.04
N LYS A 65 -2.74 -10.52 -27.32
CA LYS A 65 -4.12 -10.01 -27.43
C LYS A 65 -4.34 -9.38 -28.80
N GLU A 66 -5.41 -9.79 -29.47
CA GLU A 66 -5.83 -9.18 -30.72
C GLU A 66 -6.12 -7.69 -30.54
N MET A 67 -5.56 -6.87 -31.44
CA MET A 67 -5.81 -5.43 -31.43
C MET A 67 -7.14 -5.14 -32.08
N ASP A 68 -8.11 -4.71 -31.28
CA ASP A 68 -9.36 -4.15 -31.79
C ASP A 68 -9.07 -2.83 -32.53
N TYR A 69 -9.89 -2.45 -33.50
CA TYR A 69 -9.88 -1.12 -34.14
C TYR A 69 -11.26 -0.83 -34.74
N ILE A 70 -11.53 0.43 -35.09
CA ILE A 70 -12.75 0.83 -35.79
C ILE A 70 -12.39 1.09 -37.23
N ASP A 71 -12.98 0.33 -38.16
CA ASP A 71 -12.64 0.37 -39.59
C ASP A 71 -13.14 1.67 -40.24
N SER A 72 -12.41 2.13 -41.24
CA SER A 72 -12.76 3.29 -42.07
C SER A 72 -12.32 3.03 -43.51
N GLU A 73 -13.13 3.45 -44.48
CA GLU A 73 -12.82 3.30 -45.90
C GLU A 73 -11.50 3.99 -46.29
N GLU A 74 -11.12 5.04 -45.56
CA GLU A 74 -9.89 5.79 -45.78
C GLU A 74 -8.62 4.93 -45.57
N PHE A 75 -8.69 3.85 -44.78
CA PHE A 75 -7.53 3.03 -44.44
C PHE A 75 -7.03 2.14 -45.59
N ARG A 76 -7.89 1.82 -46.55
CA ARG A 76 -7.58 0.93 -47.68
C ARG A 76 -7.04 1.69 -48.91
N LYS A 77 -7.02 3.02 -48.86
CA LYS A 77 -6.51 3.84 -49.96
C LYS A 77 -4.98 3.71 -50.08
N PRO A 78 -4.42 3.71 -51.30
CA PRO A 78 -2.98 3.48 -51.53
C PRO A 78 -2.07 4.54 -50.89
N ASN A 79 -2.60 5.72 -50.52
CA ASN A 79 -1.88 6.80 -49.83
C ASN A 79 -2.44 7.10 -48.42
N ALA A 80 -3.12 6.14 -47.78
CA ALA A 80 -3.79 6.36 -46.50
C ALA A 80 -2.85 6.92 -45.41
N GLU A 81 -1.61 6.44 -45.30
CA GLU A 81 -0.66 6.91 -44.28
C GLU A 81 -0.34 8.41 -44.45
N LYS A 82 -0.05 8.84 -45.69
CA LYS A 82 0.25 10.24 -46.00
C LYS A 82 -0.96 11.13 -45.76
N THR A 83 -2.14 10.71 -46.21
CA THR A 83 -3.37 11.50 -46.02
C THR A 83 -3.77 11.65 -44.55
N ILE A 84 -3.54 10.62 -43.73
CA ILE A 84 -3.94 10.61 -42.32
C ILE A 84 -2.94 11.36 -41.43
N TYR A 85 -1.64 11.34 -41.75
CA TYR A 85 -0.60 11.98 -40.94
C TYR A 85 -0.02 13.26 -41.53
N ASP A 86 0.29 13.29 -42.82
CA ASP A 86 0.99 14.42 -43.46
C ASP A 86 0.01 15.49 -43.95
N ASP A 87 -1.11 15.09 -44.57
CA ASP A 87 -2.12 16.03 -45.09
C ASP A 87 -3.09 16.52 -44.00
N ALA A 88 -3.00 15.95 -42.79
CA ALA A 88 -3.91 16.25 -41.70
C ALA A 88 -3.58 17.58 -40.99
N PRO A 89 -4.59 18.39 -40.63
CA PRO A 89 -4.36 19.60 -39.85
C PRO A 89 -3.66 19.31 -38.51
N PRO A 90 -2.64 20.10 -38.11
CA PRO A 90 -1.96 19.88 -36.85
C PRO A 90 -2.88 20.19 -35.67
N VAL A 91 -3.19 19.17 -34.88
CA VAL A 91 -4.03 19.31 -33.67
C VAL A 91 -3.15 19.63 -32.46
N GLN A 92 -3.46 20.74 -31.79
CA GLN A 92 -2.72 21.19 -30.61
C GLN A 92 -2.86 20.19 -29.46
N ARG A 93 -1.77 20.00 -28.70
CA ARG A 93 -1.78 19.18 -27.49
C ARG A 93 -2.26 20.03 -26.33
N PRO A 94 -3.25 19.56 -25.54
CA PRO A 94 -3.71 20.30 -24.39
C PRO A 94 -2.62 20.33 -23.31
N ASP A 95 -2.54 21.43 -22.56
CA ASP A 95 -1.79 21.43 -21.32
C ASP A 95 -2.65 20.79 -20.21
N VAL A 96 -2.19 19.65 -19.70
CA VAL A 96 -2.84 18.92 -18.59
C VAL A 96 -2.20 19.22 -17.23
N SER A 97 -1.30 20.20 -17.16
CA SER A 97 -0.61 20.56 -15.92
C SER A 97 -1.56 21.01 -14.82
N TRP A 98 -2.79 21.43 -15.13
CA TRP A 98 -3.82 21.77 -14.15
C TRP A 98 -4.46 20.55 -13.46
N TYR A 99 -4.40 19.37 -14.09
CA TYR A 99 -5.02 18.16 -13.58
C TYR A 99 -4.16 17.48 -12.50
N ARG A 100 -2.82 17.61 -12.59
CA ARG A 100 -1.87 17.09 -11.60
C ARG A 100 -2.06 17.72 -10.20
N PRO A 101 -2.06 19.07 -10.06
CA PRO A 101 -2.33 19.74 -8.78
C PRO A 101 -3.66 19.34 -8.15
N LEU A 102 -4.72 19.09 -8.94
CA LEU A 102 -5.99 18.64 -8.36
C LEU A 102 -5.87 17.28 -7.68
N MET A 103 -5.06 16.36 -8.22
CA MET A 103 -4.80 15.07 -7.58
C MET A 103 -3.88 15.21 -6.37
N ASP A 104 -2.97 16.20 -6.40
CA ASP A 104 -2.09 16.53 -5.27
C ASP A 104 -2.84 17.29 -4.14
N ASP A 105 -3.88 18.08 -4.46
CA ASP A 105 -4.73 18.81 -3.50
C ASP A 105 -5.68 17.88 -2.73
N LEU A 106 -5.97 16.69 -3.27
CA LEU A 106 -6.62 15.62 -2.51
C LEU A 106 -5.66 14.96 -1.49
N ALA A 107 -4.36 15.25 -1.57
CA ALA A 107 -3.42 14.94 -0.49
C ALA A 107 -3.39 16.11 0.51
N PRO A 108 -3.39 15.85 1.83
CA PRO A 108 -3.76 16.84 2.85
C PRO A 108 -2.75 17.96 3.12
N SER A 109 -1.78 18.25 2.23
CA SER A 109 -0.61 19.06 2.60
C SER A 109 -0.10 20.12 1.62
N SER A 110 -0.86 20.63 0.65
CA SER A 110 -0.35 21.81 -0.08
C SER A 110 -1.41 22.67 -0.79
N SER A 111 -1.65 23.87 -0.27
CA SER A 111 -2.32 24.93 -1.03
C SER A 111 -1.37 25.55 -2.07
N ARG A 112 -1.74 25.60 -3.35
CA ARG A 112 -1.45 26.75 -4.25
C ARG A 112 -2.14 26.70 -5.64
N SER A 113 -2.99 27.71 -5.85
CA SER A 113 -3.39 28.39 -7.11
C SER A 113 -3.30 27.61 -8.42
N LEU A 114 -4.44 27.06 -8.87
CA LEU A 114 -4.67 26.68 -10.26
C LEU A 114 -4.57 27.92 -11.15
N LYS A 115 -3.46 28.07 -11.87
CA LYS A 115 -3.44 28.92 -13.07
C LYS A 115 -4.38 28.29 -14.10
N ASN A 116 -5.26 29.09 -14.69
CA ASN A 116 -6.17 28.70 -15.76
C ASN A 116 -5.40 28.02 -16.90
N ALA A 117 -5.34 26.69 -16.89
CA ALA A 117 -4.93 25.97 -18.08
C ALA A 117 -5.99 26.21 -19.14
N GLY A 118 -5.58 26.77 -20.27
CA GLY A 118 -6.44 26.93 -21.42
C GLY A 118 -6.99 25.56 -21.81
N THR A 119 -8.26 25.31 -21.53
CA THR A 119 -8.94 24.11 -21.99
C THR A 119 -9.07 24.22 -23.51
N VAL A 120 -8.18 23.55 -24.23
CA VAL A 120 -8.24 23.44 -25.68
C VAL A 120 -9.44 22.58 -26.03
N LEU A 121 -10.54 23.22 -26.43
CA LEU A 121 -11.76 22.53 -26.83
C LEU A 121 -11.65 22.15 -28.30
N LEU A 122 -11.58 20.86 -28.60
CA LEU A 122 -11.44 20.37 -29.97
C LEU A 122 -12.71 20.58 -30.79
N THR A 123 -12.54 20.97 -32.05
CA THR A 123 -13.62 20.97 -33.04
C THR A 123 -13.95 19.54 -33.50
N GLY A 124 -15.10 19.34 -34.15
CA GLY A 124 -15.52 17.99 -34.56
C GLY A 124 -14.63 17.43 -35.67
N ALA A 125 -14.07 18.31 -36.50
CA ALA A 125 -13.10 17.95 -37.52
C ALA A 125 -11.76 17.51 -36.89
N GLU A 126 -11.27 18.23 -35.88
CA GLU A 126 -10.04 17.88 -35.16
C GLU A 126 -10.18 16.56 -34.38
N GLU A 127 -11.32 16.35 -33.72
CA GLU A 127 -11.64 15.06 -33.09
C GLU A 127 -11.57 13.92 -34.13
N ARG A 128 -12.21 14.09 -35.29
CA ARG A 128 -12.18 13.09 -36.36
C ARG A 128 -10.76 12.79 -36.83
N VAL A 129 -9.91 13.80 -37.02
CA VAL A 129 -8.50 13.61 -37.41
C VAL A 129 -7.76 12.76 -36.37
N LEU A 130 -7.87 13.10 -35.07
CA LEU A 130 -7.22 12.32 -34.01
C LEU A 130 -7.72 10.87 -33.95
N PHE A 131 -9.02 10.66 -34.09
CA PHE A 131 -9.59 9.31 -34.08
C PHE A 131 -9.20 8.49 -35.32
N LEU A 132 -9.06 9.12 -36.49
CA LEU A 132 -8.55 8.46 -37.70
C LEU A 132 -7.08 8.07 -37.53
N GLN A 133 -6.24 8.98 -37.02
CA GLN A 133 -4.83 8.72 -36.72
C GLN A 133 -4.65 7.61 -35.67
N TYR A 134 -5.51 7.61 -34.65
CA TYR A 134 -5.53 6.57 -33.62
C TYR A 134 -5.92 5.20 -34.17
N ASN A 135 -7.02 5.13 -34.92
CA ASN A 135 -7.55 3.87 -35.46
C ASN A 135 -6.69 3.32 -36.60
N TYR A 136 -6.06 4.18 -37.41
CA TYR A 136 -5.12 3.75 -38.44
C TYR A 136 -3.89 3.06 -37.83
N ALA A 137 -3.33 3.63 -36.74
CA ALA A 137 -2.23 2.98 -36.03
C ALA A 137 -2.62 1.59 -35.49
N ARG A 138 -3.84 1.44 -34.95
CA ARG A 138 -4.37 0.14 -34.49
C ARG A 138 -4.60 -0.84 -35.63
N PHE A 139 -5.13 -0.36 -36.76
CA PHE A 139 -5.29 -1.14 -37.99
C PHE A 139 -3.94 -1.70 -38.48
N ARG A 140 -2.89 -0.87 -38.53
CA ARG A 140 -1.53 -1.31 -38.88
C ARG A 140 -0.99 -2.38 -37.93
N VAL A 141 -1.19 -2.23 -36.62
CA VAL A 141 -0.82 -3.27 -35.65
C VAL A 141 -1.58 -4.56 -35.93
N ARG A 142 -2.88 -4.51 -36.21
CA ARG A 142 -3.70 -5.68 -36.50
C ARG A 142 -3.27 -6.39 -37.80
N GLU A 143 -2.95 -5.65 -38.85
CA GLU A 143 -2.43 -6.22 -40.09
C GLU A 143 -1.08 -6.91 -39.87
N LEU A 144 -0.17 -6.29 -39.11
CA LEU A 144 1.10 -6.91 -38.74
C LEU A 144 0.91 -8.16 -37.85
N GLN A 145 -0.07 -8.14 -36.93
CA GLN A 145 -0.43 -9.32 -36.13
C GLN A 145 -0.89 -10.48 -37.01
N LYS A 146 -1.65 -10.23 -38.09
CA LYS A 146 -2.08 -11.28 -39.03
C LYS A 146 -0.90 -11.89 -39.79
N VAL A 147 0.08 -11.08 -40.18
CA VAL A 147 1.30 -11.55 -40.86
C VAL A 147 2.17 -12.40 -39.93
N VAL A 148 2.23 -12.03 -38.65
CA VAL A 148 3.03 -12.73 -37.63
C VAL A 148 2.28 -13.93 -37.03
N ALA A 149 0.97 -14.08 -37.27
CA ALA A 149 0.14 -15.15 -36.70
C ALA A 149 0.65 -16.54 -37.16
N GLY A 150 1.49 -17.17 -36.34
CA GLY A 150 2.05 -18.50 -36.57
C GLY A 150 3.58 -18.58 -36.57
N ASN A 151 4.30 -17.45 -36.72
CA ASN A 151 5.77 -17.41 -36.77
C ASN A 151 6.35 -16.45 -35.71
N GLU A 152 7.62 -16.66 -35.36
CA GLU A 152 8.35 -15.67 -34.55
C GLU A 152 8.55 -14.38 -35.39
N PRO A 153 8.25 -13.19 -34.82
CA PRO A 153 8.37 -11.94 -35.56
C PRO A 153 9.84 -11.65 -35.91
N THR A 154 10.09 -11.33 -37.19
CA THR A 154 11.37 -10.80 -37.64
C THR A 154 11.72 -9.53 -36.84
N PRO A 155 12.99 -9.24 -36.51
CA PRO A 155 13.36 -8.04 -35.75
C PRO A 155 12.86 -6.73 -36.38
N GLU A 156 12.70 -6.67 -37.70
CA GLU A 156 12.09 -5.52 -38.39
C GLU A 156 10.59 -5.40 -38.12
N GLN A 157 9.84 -6.50 -38.29
CA GLN A 157 8.40 -6.56 -38.01
C GLN A 157 8.11 -6.23 -36.54
N ALA A 158 8.92 -6.74 -35.63
CA ALA A 158 8.82 -6.45 -34.20
C ALA A 158 8.96 -4.94 -33.90
N ARG A 159 9.92 -4.26 -34.55
CA ARG A 159 10.09 -2.80 -34.41
C ARG A 159 8.91 -2.04 -35.01
N GLU A 160 8.35 -2.49 -36.14
CA GLU A 160 7.17 -1.87 -36.74
C GLU A 160 5.94 -1.98 -35.84
N VAL A 161 5.68 -3.18 -35.28
CA VAL A 161 4.58 -3.39 -34.32
C VAL A 161 4.74 -2.45 -33.12
N LEU A 162 5.95 -2.34 -32.56
CA LEU A 162 6.23 -1.46 -31.44
C LEU A 162 6.08 0.03 -31.80
N LYS A 163 6.50 0.43 -33.01
CA LYS A 163 6.34 1.80 -33.53
C LYS A 163 4.86 2.16 -33.58
N TRP A 164 4.05 1.36 -34.28
CA TRP A 164 2.62 1.64 -34.44
C TRP A 164 1.85 1.55 -33.12
N TYR A 165 2.22 0.61 -32.24
CA TYR A 165 1.62 0.53 -30.90
C TYR A 165 1.91 1.78 -30.06
N ARG A 166 3.16 2.27 -30.05
CA ARG A 166 3.52 3.53 -29.35
C ARG A 166 2.76 4.72 -29.92
N THR A 167 2.62 4.78 -31.24
CA THR A 167 1.81 5.81 -31.92
C THR A 167 0.35 5.75 -31.45
N ALA A 168 -0.26 4.56 -31.45
CA ALA A 168 -1.64 4.38 -30.98
C ALA A 168 -1.81 4.82 -29.51
N VAL A 169 -0.90 4.41 -28.62
CA VAL A 169 -0.93 4.82 -27.20
C VAL A 169 -0.80 6.34 -27.06
N ARG A 170 0.11 6.97 -27.80
CA ARG A 170 0.30 8.43 -27.79
C ARG A 170 -0.96 9.19 -28.19
N TYR A 171 -1.66 8.74 -29.23
CA TYR A 171 -2.92 9.36 -29.63
C TYR A 171 -4.06 9.09 -28.64
N ARG A 172 -4.11 7.88 -28.08
CA ARG A 172 -5.08 7.53 -27.02
C ARG A 172 -4.93 8.44 -25.81
N GLU A 173 -3.69 8.66 -25.37
CA GLU A 173 -3.35 9.59 -24.29
C GLU A 173 -3.77 11.01 -24.65
N GLN A 174 -3.39 11.51 -25.83
CA GLN A 174 -3.76 12.86 -26.27
C GLN A 174 -5.28 13.09 -26.29
N ILE A 175 -6.06 12.13 -26.82
CA ILE A 175 -7.53 12.22 -26.85
C ILE A 175 -8.13 12.16 -25.43
N ALA A 176 -7.56 11.35 -24.54
CA ALA A 176 -8.02 11.27 -23.15
C ALA A 176 -7.73 12.59 -22.41
N GLU A 177 -6.51 13.13 -22.58
CA GLU A 177 -6.03 14.37 -21.98
C GLU A 177 -6.90 15.58 -22.34
N THR A 178 -7.32 15.72 -23.60
CA THR A 178 -8.20 16.82 -24.04
C THR A 178 -9.58 16.76 -23.37
N ASN A 179 -10.00 15.57 -22.93
CA ASN A 179 -11.34 15.33 -22.40
C ASN A 179 -11.37 15.12 -20.87
N LEU A 180 -10.24 15.30 -20.15
CA LEU A 180 -10.21 15.18 -18.69
C LEU A 180 -11.10 16.22 -17.99
N ALA A 181 -11.18 17.44 -18.54
CA ALA A 181 -12.04 18.50 -18.01
C ALA A 181 -13.53 18.13 -18.02
N LEU A 182 -13.95 17.33 -19.01
CA LEU A 182 -15.33 16.84 -19.09
C LEU A 182 -15.66 15.94 -17.89
N VAL A 183 -14.78 15.00 -17.54
CA VAL A 183 -15.00 14.08 -16.41
C VAL A 183 -15.16 14.84 -15.11
N LEU A 184 -14.30 15.84 -14.86
CA LEU A 184 -14.42 16.67 -13.66
C LEU A 184 -15.69 17.51 -13.65
N ALA A 185 -16.06 18.12 -14.78
CA ALA A 185 -17.30 18.89 -14.87
C ALA A 185 -18.53 18.01 -14.59
N MET A 186 -18.51 16.77 -15.08
CA MET A 186 -19.55 15.78 -14.81
C MET A 186 -19.57 15.32 -13.35
N ALA A 187 -18.42 14.97 -12.78
CA ALA A 187 -18.31 14.56 -11.38
C ALA A 187 -18.80 15.66 -10.43
N LYS A 188 -18.40 16.92 -10.69
CA LYS A 188 -18.86 18.10 -9.94
C LYS A 188 -20.36 18.35 -10.05
N ARG A 189 -21.01 17.95 -11.14
CA ARG A 189 -22.47 18.08 -11.32
C ARG A 189 -23.24 16.94 -10.66
N THR A 190 -22.72 15.71 -10.75
CA THR A 190 -23.43 14.53 -10.26
C THR A 190 -23.42 14.40 -8.74
N ARG A 191 -22.40 14.97 -8.03
CA ARG A 191 -22.21 14.96 -6.55
C ARG A 191 -23.01 13.86 -5.84
N MET A 192 -22.46 12.65 -5.78
CA MET A 192 -23.03 11.55 -5.01
C MET A 192 -22.47 11.63 -3.59
N SER A 193 -23.30 11.98 -2.60
CA SER A 193 -22.85 12.23 -1.21
C SER A 193 -22.15 11.03 -0.56
N GLU A 194 -22.41 9.82 -1.04
CA GLU A 194 -21.85 8.59 -0.47
C GLU A 194 -20.49 8.21 -1.05
N VAL A 195 -20.16 8.65 -2.27
CA VAL A 195 -18.96 8.22 -3.00
C VAL A 195 -17.92 9.33 -2.91
N ASP A 196 -16.68 8.96 -2.57
CA ASP A 196 -15.59 9.92 -2.57
C ASP A 196 -15.37 10.53 -3.96
N PHE A 197 -14.99 11.81 -3.99
CA PHE A 197 -14.81 12.54 -5.23
C PHE A 197 -13.65 11.96 -6.06
N ALA A 198 -12.56 11.51 -5.42
CA ALA A 198 -11.43 10.90 -6.12
C ALA A 198 -11.85 9.60 -6.83
N ASP A 199 -12.60 8.76 -6.12
CA ASP A 199 -13.11 7.49 -6.64
C ASP A 199 -14.05 7.71 -7.82
N LEU A 200 -14.92 8.72 -7.73
CA LEU A 200 -15.82 9.07 -8.82
C LEU A 200 -15.03 9.53 -10.05
N VAL A 201 -14.07 10.43 -9.87
CA VAL A 201 -13.24 10.96 -10.96
C VAL A 201 -12.40 9.84 -11.61
N SER A 202 -11.81 8.95 -10.80
CA SER A 202 -10.99 7.85 -11.31
C SER A 202 -11.81 6.86 -12.14
N GLU A 203 -13.00 6.45 -11.67
CA GLU A 203 -13.90 5.58 -12.45
C GLU A 203 -14.42 6.29 -13.72
N GLY A 204 -14.66 7.61 -13.64
CA GLY A 204 -14.99 8.45 -14.78
C GLY A 204 -13.91 8.47 -15.84
N ASN A 205 -12.64 8.61 -15.45
CA ASN A 205 -11.50 8.55 -16.35
C ASN A 205 -11.34 7.17 -16.99
N MET A 206 -11.58 6.10 -16.22
CA MET A 206 -11.56 4.74 -16.76
C MET A 206 -12.69 4.54 -17.79
N ALA A 207 -13.88 5.10 -17.54
CA ALA A 207 -14.98 5.10 -18.51
C ALA A 207 -14.66 5.93 -19.76
N LEU A 208 -13.98 7.07 -19.61
CA LEU A 208 -13.50 7.90 -20.71
C LEU A 208 -12.54 7.11 -21.60
N LEU A 209 -11.52 6.46 -21.03
CA LEU A 209 -10.56 5.64 -21.79
C LEU A 209 -11.24 4.51 -22.57
N ARG A 210 -12.20 3.80 -21.93
CA ARG A 210 -13.01 2.78 -22.63
C ARG A 210 -13.87 3.38 -23.75
N SER A 211 -14.28 4.64 -23.61
CA SER A 211 -15.05 5.34 -24.62
C SER A 211 -14.19 5.72 -25.81
N VAL A 212 -12.95 6.17 -25.60
CA VAL A 212 -11.97 6.45 -26.66
C VAL A 212 -11.75 5.21 -27.52
N ASP A 213 -11.63 4.04 -26.91
CA ASP A 213 -11.35 2.79 -27.64
C ASP A 213 -12.49 2.33 -28.57
N LYS A 214 -13.73 2.73 -28.25
CA LYS A 214 -14.97 2.26 -28.89
C LYS A 214 -15.69 3.35 -29.69
N PHE A 215 -15.19 4.57 -29.69
CA PHE A 215 -15.87 5.69 -30.34
C PHE A 215 -15.66 5.69 -31.85
N ASP A 216 -16.77 5.68 -32.58
CA ASP A 216 -16.81 5.66 -34.04
C ASP A 216 -17.06 7.06 -34.59
N CYS A 217 -16.01 7.66 -35.18
CA CYS A 217 -16.08 8.99 -35.78
C CYS A 217 -16.85 9.03 -37.11
N GLY A 218 -17.10 7.87 -37.75
CA GLY A 218 -17.85 7.80 -39.00
C GLY A 218 -19.34 8.14 -38.83
N ARG A 219 -19.87 8.05 -37.61
CA ARG A 219 -21.28 8.34 -37.29
C ARG A 219 -21.62 9.83 -37.24
N GLY A 220 -20.64 10.73 -37.28
CA GLY A 220 -20.86 12.18 -37.31
C GLY A 220 -21.30 12.83 -35.99
N PHE A 221 -21.32 12.08 -34.88
CA PHE A 221 -21.58 12.65 -33.55
C PHE A 221 -20.29 13.15 -32.89
N LYS A 222 -20.40 14.13 -32.01
CA LYS A 222 -19.30 14.58 -31.15
C LYS A 222 -18.89 13.50 -30.15
N PHE A 223 -17.58 13.42 -29.86
CA PHE A 223 -17.08 12.45 -28.88
C PHE A 223 -17.67 12.67 -27.47
N SER A 224 -17.78 13.93 -27.06
CA SER A 224 -18.35 14.31 -25.75
C SER A 224 -19.73 13.72 -25.50
N THR A 225 -20.62 13.69 -26.51
CA THR A 225 -21.96 13.11 -26.39
C THR A 225 -21.92 11.62 -26.05
N TYR A 226 -21.03 10.87 -26.69
CA TYR A 226 -20.86 9.44 -26.42
C TYR A 226 -20.19 9.21 -25.05
N ALA A 227 -19.09 9.92 -24.78
CA ALA A 227 -18.34 9.82 -23.53
C ALA A 227 -19.21 10.14 -22.31
N CYS A 228 -20.04 11.20 -22.39
CA CYS A 228 -20.95 11.58 -21.31
C CYS A 228 -21.86 10.40 -20.87
N ARG A 229 -22.43 9.67 -21.83
CA ARG A 229 -23.31 8.53 -21.50
C ARG A 229 -22.55 7.41 -20.80
N ALA A 230 -21.33 7.14 -21.24
CA ALA A 230 -20.48 6.11 -20.63
C ALA A 230 -20.02 6.52 -19.22
N ILE A 231 -19.65 7.78 -19.02
CA ILE A 231 -19.22 8.34 -17.73
C ILE A 231 -20.38 8.31 -16.72
N LEU A 232 -21.58 8.80 -17.10
CA LEU A 232 -22.76 8.74 -16.22
C LEU A 232 -23.11 7.31 -15.82
N LYS A 233 -23.01 6.36 -16.76
CA LYS A 233 -23.23 4.94 -16.48
C LYS A 233 -22.19 4.38 -15.49
N ALA A 234 -20.94 4.82 -15.59
CA ALA A 234 -19.88 4.41 -14.68
C ALA A 234 -20.10 4.98 -13.26
N PHE A 235 -20.49 6.25 -13.15
CA PHE A 235 -20.84 6.89 -11.88
C PHE A 235 -22.00 6.18 -11.19
N SER A 236 -23.09 5.93 -11.92
CA SER A 236 -24.23 5.18 -11.40
C SER A 236 -23.84 3.77 -10.92
N ARG A 237 -22.97 3.07 -11.67
CA ARG A 237 -22.44 1.77 -11.27
C ARG A 237 -21.59 1.82 -10.00
N GLN A 238 -20.75 2.86 -9.87
CA GLN A 238 -19.93 3.04 -8.68
C GLN A 238 -20.79 3.31 -7.45
N GLY A 239 -21.79 4.18 -7.54
CA GLY A 239 -22.76 4.41 -6.46
C GLY A 239 -23.49 3.12 -6.05
N MET A 240 -23.97 2.34 -7.01
CA MET A 240 -24.60 1.04 -6.70
C MET A 240 -23.64 0.04 -6.03
N LYS A 241 -22.38 0.01 -6.45
CA LYS A 241 -21.36 -0.87 -5.85
C LYS A 241 -21.09 -0.48 -4.39
N LEU A 242 -20.93 0.81 -4.12
CA LEU A 242 -20.67 1.30 -2.77
C LEU A 242 -21.88 1.12 -1.86
N SER A 243 -23.09 1.39 -2.35
CA SER A 243 -24.33 1.14 -1.61
C SER A 243 -24.46 -0.34 -1.21
N LYS A 244 -24.18 -1.27 -2.14
CA LYS A 244 -24.15 -2.72 -1.83
C LYS A 244 -23.06 -3.10 -0.83
N TYR A 245 -21.90 -2.45 -0.89
CA TYR A 245 -20.82 -2.67 0.07
C TYR A 245 -21.24 -2.24 1.47
N ARG A 246 -21.80 -1.03 1.62
CA ARG A 246 -22.31 -0.51 2.90
C ARG A 246 -23.46 -1.32 3.47
N GLN A 247 -24.33 -1.86 2.61
CA GLN A 247 -25.39 -2.79 3.06
C GLN A 247 -24.82 -4.06 3.70
N ARG A 248 -23.64 -4.53 3.24
CA ARG A 248 -22.98 -5.71 3.79
C ARG A 248 -22.08 -5.39 4.98
N PHE A 249 -21.44 -4.22 4.95
CA PHE A 249 -20.51 -3.73 5.95
C PHE A 249 -20.94 -2.32 6.38
N PRO A 250 -21.85 -2.19 7.36
CA PRO A 250 -22.38 -0.90 7.77
C PRO A 250 -21.36 0.03 8.45
N THR A 251 -20.30 -0.55 9.00
CA THR A 251 -19.23 0.18 9.70
C THR A 251 -17.95 0.11 8.89
N ASP A 252 -17.44 1.26 8.50
CA ASP A 252 -16.09 1.40 7.95
C ASP A 252 -15.08 1.47 9.11
N PHE A 253 -13.88 0.92 8.90
CA PHE A 253 -12.79 0.99 9.87
C PHE A 253 -12.43 2.45 10.12
N ASP A 254 -12.64 2.94 11.34
CA ASP A 254 -12.21 4.26 11.76
C ASP A 254 -10.99 4.13 12.69
N PRO A 255 -9.79 4.51 12.23
CA PRO A 255 -8.58 4.46 13.05
C PRO A 255 -8.67 5.26 14.36
N ALA A 256 -9.56 6.27 14.45
CA ALA A 256 -9.75 7.06 15.65
C ALA A 256 -10.63 6.35 16.71
N LEU A 257 -11.56 5.50 16.27
CA LEU A 257 -12.48 4.77 17.14
C LEU A 257 -11.99 3.35 17.45
N GLU A 258 -11.40 2.68 16.46
CA GLU A 258 -10.85 1.34 16.60
C GLU A 258 -9.40 1.42 17.11
N LYS A 259 -9.26 1.47 18.44
CA LYS A 259 -7.96 1.41 19.11
C LYS A 259 -7.37 0.00 19.02
N SER A 260 -6.05 -0.09 18.96
CA SER A 260 -5.37 -1.39 19.03
C SER A 260 -5.65 -2.07 20.37
N ASN A 261 -6.09 -3.33 20.35
CA ASN A 261 -6.30 -4.16 21.55
C ASN A 261 -4.99 -4.63 22.18
N HIS A 262 -3.84 -4.08 21.77
CA HIS A 262 -2.52 -4.54 22.18
C HIS A 262 -2.33 -4.49 23.71
N LEU A 263 -2.73 -3.38 24.34
CA LEU A 263 -2.64 -3.21 25.79
C LEU A 263 -3.58 -4.18 26.54
N GLU A 264 -4.74 -4.48 25.97
CA GLU A 264 -5.69 -5.42 26.56
C GLU A 264 -5.17 -6.85 26.46
N THR A 265 -4.61 -7.24 25.31
CA THR A 265 -3.93 -8.53 25.12
C THR A 265 -2.73 -8.68 26.06
N LEU A 266 -1.90 -7.63 26.21
CA LEU A 266 -0.77 -7.64 27.14
C LEU A 266 -1.21 -7.80 28.59
N ARG A 267 -2.25 -7.07 29.03
CA ARG A 267 -2.80 -7.22 30.39
C ARG A 267 -3.30 -8.63 30.63
N ARG A 268 -4.07 -9.18 29.69
CA ARG A 268 -4.59 -10.54 29.79
C ARG A 268 -3.46 -11.57 29.86
N GLN A 269 -2.40 -11.38 29.08
CA GLN A 269 -1.23 -12.24 29.11
C GLN A 269 -0.51 -12.16 30.46
N HIS A 270 -0.27 -10.94 30.97
CA HIS A 270 0.34 -10.73 32.27
C HIS A 270 -0.49 -11.33 33.42
N GLU A 271 -1.83 -11.25 33.36
CA GLU A 271 -2.73 -11.89 34.32
C GLU A 271 -2.58 -13.42 34.33
N LEU A 272 -2.46 -14.04 33.16
CA LEU A 272 -2.24 -15.48 33.03
C LEU A 272 -0.85 -15.88 33.56
N GLU A 273 0.20 -15.18 33.16
CA GLU A 273 1.57 -15.42 33.63
C GLU A 273 1.66 -15.26 35.16
N SER A 274 1.06 -14.20 35.72
CA SER A 274 0.98 -14.00 37.18
C SER A 274 0.25 -15.15 37.88
N ALA A 275 -0.84 -15.66 37.30
CA ALA A 275 -1.58 -16.78 37.87
C ALA A 275 -0.79 -18.09 37.82
N GLU A 276 -0.03 -18.33 36.75
CA GLU A 276 0.89 -19.46 36.63
C GLU A 276 2.03 -19.39 37.65
N GLU A 277 2.59 -18.21 37.89
CA GLU A 277 3.62 -18.00 38.91
C GLU A 277 3.11 -18.29 40.32
N VAL A 278 1.91 -17.78 40.67
CA VAL A 278 1.26 -18.09 41.95
C VAL A 278 1.08 -19.60 42.11
N LYS A 279 0.63 -20.28 41.04
CA LYS A 279 0.44 -21.73 41.05
C LYS A 279 1.77 -22.46 41.30
N HIS A 280 2.86 -22.03 40.66
CA HIS A 280 4.18 -22.63 40.85
C HIS A 280 4.68 -22.49 42.29
N VAL A 281 4.59 -21.29 42.86
CA VAL A 281 5.01 -21.01 44.25
C VAL A 281 4.24 -21.86 45.25
N VAL A 282 2.94 -22.08 45.03
CA VAL A 282 2.12 -22.91 45.91
C VAL A 282 2.45 -24.40 45.77
N LEU A 283 2.67 -24.91 44.55
CA LEU A 283 2.95 -26.33 44.31
C LEU A 283 4.35 -26.77 44.77
N ASN A 284 5.36 -25.92 44.53
CA ASN A 284 6.74 -26.24 44.93
C ASN A 284 7.06 -25.83 46.38
N ASN A 285 6.09 -25.23 47.06
CA ASN A 285 6.25 -24.72 48.42
C ASN A 285 7.42 -23.72 48.57
N ASP A 286 7.63 -22.86 47.56
CA ASP A 286 8.69 -21.84 47.59
C ASP A 286 8.46 -20.77 48.68
N ALA A 287 7.29 -20.78 49.33
CA ALA A 287 6.87 -19.85 50.37
C ALA A 287 6.99 -20.38 51.81
N ASP A 288 7.66 -21.53 52.03
CA ASP A 288 7.84 -22.16 53.35
C ASP A 288 6.51 -22.26 54.14
N LEU A 289 5.47 -22.76 53.47
CA LEU A 289 4.18 -23.04 54.10
C LEU A 289 4.31 -24.31 54.93
N THR A 290 3.73 -24.27 56.13
CA THR A 290 3.60 -25.47 56.97
C THR A 290 2.58 -26.44 56.37
N ASP A 291 2.66 -27.73 56.70
CA ASP A 291 1.74 -28.76 56.18
C ASP A 291 0.25 -28.40 56.41
N VAL A 292 -0.06 -27.73 57.53
CA VAL A 292 -1.40 -27.23 57.85
C VAL A 292 -1.79 -26.04 56.98
N GLU A 293 -0.86 -25.14 56.66
CA GLU A 293 -1.10 -24.01 55.75
C GLU A 293 -1.31 -24.51 54.30
N GLN A 294 -0.52 -25.48 53.84
CA GLN A 294 -0.66 -26.09 52.52
C GLN A 294 -2.02 -26.78 52.37
N THR A 295 -2.41 -27.64 53.31
CA THR A 295 -3.71 -28.34 53.26
C THR A 295 -4.89 -27.37 53.21
N VAL A 296 -4.83 -26.25 53.96
CA VAL A 296 -5.85 -25.19 53.90
C VAL A 296 -5.91 -24.53 52.51
N ILE A 297 -4.77 -24.22 51.89
CA ILE A 297 -4.71 -23.56 50.58
C ILE A 297 -5.16 -24.51 49.45
N HIS A 298 -4.66 -25.75 49.42
CA HIS A 298 -5.01 -26.73 48.39
C HIS A 298 -6.51 -27.06 48.40
N HIS A 299 -7.09 -27.36 49.57
CA HIS A 299 -8.51 -27.69 49.67
C HIS A 299 -9.44 -26.50 49.46
N ARG A 300 -9.04 -25.28 49.84
CA ARG A 300 -9.89 -24.09 49.73
C ARG A 300 -9.90 -23.47 48.34
N PHE A 301 -8.76 -23.50 47.65
CA PHE A 301 -8.64 -22.94 46.30
C PHE A 301 -8.71 -24.00 45.20
N GLY A 302 -8.81 -25.28 45.58
CA GLY A 302 -8.88 -26.39 44.63
C GLY A 302 -7.58 -26.59 43.84
N ILE A 303 -6.44 -26.26 44.45
CA ILE A 303 -5.13 -26.41 43.84
C ILE A 303 -4.75 -27.88 43.95
N ASP A 304 -4.38 -28.51 42.83
CA ASP A 304 -4.01 -29.93 42.72
C ASP A 304 -5.12 -30.94 43.05
N LEU A 305 -6.39 -30.53 42.99
CA LEU A 305 -7.51 -31.45 43.05
C LEU A 305 -7.81 -32.04 41.66
N PRO A 306 -8.20 -33.32 41.55
CA PRO A 306 -8.70 -33.88 40.30
C PRO A 306 -9.93 -33.07 39.84
N GLU A 307 -10.13 -32.90 38.52
CA GLU A 307 -11.12 -32.01 37.87
C GLU A 307 -12.58 -32.11 38.38
N ASN A 308 -12.90 -33.12 39.21
CA ASN A 308 -14.23 -33.41 39.73
C ASN A 308 -14.46 -33.00 41.20
N GLN A 309 -13.52 -32.28 41.84
CA GLN A 309 -13.66 -31.88 43.24
C GLN A 309 -13.69 -30.36 43.39
N GLU A 310 -14.80 -29.86 43.93
CA GLU A 310 -15.02 -28.42 44.16
C GLU A 310 -14.20 -27.89 45.36
N PRO A 311 -13.83 -26.60 45.35
CA PRO A 311 -13.18 -25.96 46.49
C PRO A 311 -14.04 -26.05 47.75
N LEU A 312 -13.43 -26.43 48.86
CA LEU A 312 -14.11 -26.61 50.15
C LEU A 312 -14.29 -25.29 50.89
N THR A 313 -15.39 -25.19 51.64
CA THR A 313 -15.66 -24.04 52.50
C THR A 313 -14.76 -24.04 53.75
N LEU A 314 -14.56 -22.87 54.37
CA LEU A 314 -13.76 -22.73 55.61
C LEU A 314 -14.22 -23.66 56.75
N GLU A 315 -15.52 -23.97 56.79
CA GLU A 315 -16.09 -24.86 57.80
C GLU A 315 -15.75 -26.33 57.51
N GLN A 316 -15.86 -26.75 56.25
CA GLN A 316 -15.48 -28.11 55.82
C GLN A 316 -13.96 -28.35 55.98
N VAL A 317 -13.12 -27.37 55.63
CA VAL A 317 -11.67 -27.43 55.87
C VAL A 317 -11.37 -27.49 57.37
N GLY A 318 -12.13 -26.77 58.21
CA GLY A 318 -12.01 -26.82 59.67
C GLY A 318 -12.34 -28.19 60.26
N GLN A 319 -13.33 -28.88 59.70
CA GLN A 319 -13.69 -30.25 60.10
C GLN A 319 -12.58 -31.27 59.79
N ILE A 320 -11.86 -31.09 58.69
CA ILE A 320 -10.73 -31.96 58.29
C ILE A 320 -9.54 -31.78 59.23
N ILE A 321 -9.22 -30.53 59.59
CA ILE A 321 -8.05 -30.18 60.40
C ILE A 321 -8.37 -30.26 61.92
N GLY A 322 -9.63 -30.33 62.30
CA GLY A 322 -10.08 -30.38 63.69
C GLY A 322 -10.04 -29.01 64.40
N VAL A 323 -10.24 -27.91 63.66
CA VAL A 323 -10.18 -26.54 64.18
C VAL A 323 -11.44 -25.75 63.84
N THR A 324 -11.67 -24.65 64.56
CA THR A 324 -12.82 -23.76 64.30
C THR A 324 -12.67 -23.04 62.96
N LYS A 325 -13.80 -22.69 62.33
CA LYS A 325 -13.86 -21.90 61.08
C LYS A 325 -12.99 -20.63 61.13
N GLU A 326 -13.02 -19.92 62.26
CA GLU A 326 -12.24 -18.70 62.43
C GLU A 326 -10.73 -18.99 62.49
N ARG A 327 -10.33 -20.12 63.07
CA ARG A 327 -8.93 -20.55 63.07
C ARG A 327 -8.44 -20.89 61.67
N VAL A 328 -9.25 -21.53 60.83
CA VAL A 328 -8.92 -21.77 59.41
C VAL A 328 -8.72 -20.45 58.66
N ARG A 329 -9.59 -19.46 58.89
CA ARG A 329 -9.46 -18.12 58.27
C ARG A 329 -8.14 -17.44 58.64
N GLN A 330 -7.72 -17.55 59.91
CA GLN A 330 -6.43 -17.01 60.37
C GLN A 330 -5.25 -17.70 59.68
N ILE A 331 -5.26 -19.04 59.60
CA ILE A 331 -4.22 -19.83 58.94
C ILE A 331 -4.14 -19.48 57.45
N GLN A 332 -5.29 -19.38 56.80
CA GLN A 332 -5.40 -18.98 55.39
C GLN A 332 -4.82 -17.58 55.13
N ASN A 333 -5.15 -16.58 55.95
CA ASN A 333 -4.62 -15.22 55.76
C ASN A 333 -3.09 -15.19 55.95
N LYS A 334 -2.58 -15.91 56.94
CA LYS A 334 -1.14 -16.05 57.17
C LYS A 334 -0.42 -16.75 56.01
N ALA A 335 -1.03 -17.79 55.45
CA ALA A 335 -0.52 -18.49 54.27
C ALA A 335 -0.48 -17.58 53.03
N LEU A 336 -1.55 -16.81 52.79
CA LEU A 336 -1.60 -15.84 51.68
C LEU A 336 -0.56 -14.73 51.82
N GLU A 337 -0.29 -14.28 53.05
CA GLU A 337 0.76 -13.29 53.32
C GLU A 337 2.16 -13.83 52.99
N LYS A 338 2.46 -15.09 53.36
CA LYS A 338 3.72 -15.75 52.97
C LYS A 338 3.86 -15.93 51.45
N ILE A 339 2.80 -16.39 50.78
CA ILE A 339 2.80 -16.55 49.31
C ILE A 339 3.06 -15.20 48.63
N ARG A 340 2.45 -14.13 49.14
CA ARG A 340 2.68 -12.78 48.64
C ARG A 340 4.14 -12.35 48.81
N LEU A 341 4.74 -12.57 49.97
CA LEU A 341 6.15 -12.24 50.21
C LEU A 341 7.10 -13.02 49.29
N ALA A 342 6.81 -14.30 49.03
CA ALA A 342 7.59 -15.12 48.10
C ALA A 342 7.46 -14.63 46.65
N LEU A 343 6.26 -14.20 46.23
CA LEU A 343 6.06 -13.60 44.91
C LEU A 343 6.79 -12.26 44.76
N GLU A 344 6.78 -11.41 45.80
CA GLU A 344 7.51 -10.14 45.80
C GLU A 344 9.03 -10.37 45.73
N ALA A 345 9.56 -11.39 46.42
CA ALA A 345 10.97 -11.79 46.32
C ALA A 345 11.34 -12.30 44.93
N ASN A 346 10.55 -13.23 44.36
CA ASN A 346 10.78 -13.76 43.02
C ASN A 346 10.66 -12.68 41.93
N ALA A 347 9.77 -11.71 42.11
CA ALA A 347 9.64 -10.57 41.22
C ALA A 347 10.85 -9.63 41.28
N ALA A 348 11.41 -9.41 42.48
CA ALA A 348 12.64 -8.63 42.65
C ALA A 348 13.84 -9.32 41.97
N GLU A 349 13.99 -10.63 42.13
CA GLU A 349 15.04 -11.41 41.46
C GLU A 349 14.90 -11.37 39.93
N LYS A 350 13.68 -11.52 39.40
CA LYS A 350 13.42 -11.38 37.95
C LYS A 350 13.71 -9.97 37.45
N ALA A 351 13.39 -8.94 38.23
CA ALA A 351 13.68 -7.55 37.87
C ALA A 351 15.20 -7.31 37.81
N GLU A 352 15.96 -7.83 38.78
CA GLU A 352 17.43 -7.76 38.78
C GLU A 352 18.04 -8.53 37.60
N GLN A 353 17.50 -9.70 37.25
CA GLN A 353 17.94 -10.48 36.08
C GLN A 353 17.67 -9.74 34.76
N LEU A 354 16.49 -9.12 34.61
CA LEU A 354 16.14 -8.33 33.43
C LEU A 354 17.01 -7.07 33.31
N LEU A 355 17.35 -6.42 34.43
CA LEU A 355 18.27 -5.28 34.46
C LEU A 355 19.71 -5.70 34.09
N ALA A 356 20.15 -6.87 34.57
CA ALA A 356 21.44 -7.45 34.22
C ALA A 356 21.52 -7.86 32.73
N GLU A 357 20.46 -8.43 32.16
CA GLU A 357 20.37 -8.76 30.73
C GLU A 357 20.36 -7.52 29.83
N GLN A 358 19.83 -6.40 30.31
CA GLN A 358 19.86 -5.10 29.63
C GLN A 358 21.17 -4.34 29.84
N GLY A 359 22.11 -4.89 30.63
CA GLY A 359 23.45 -4.31 30.86
C GLY A 359 23.46 -3.06 31.72
N ILE A 360 22.45 -2.88 32.59
CA ILE A 360 22.35 -1.74 33.52
C ILE A 360 22.76 -2.24 34.91
N ASP A 361 23.93 -1.80 35.38
CA ASP A 361 24.48 -2.17 36.68
C ASP A 361 23.74 -1.41 37.81
N PRO A 362 23.07 -2.09 38.76
CA PRO A 362 22.24 -1.43 39.78
C PRO A 362 23.03 -0.61 40.81
N GLY A 363 24.36 -0.67 40.81
CA GLY A 363 25.23 0.00 41.79
C GLY A 363 25.76 1.39 41.40
N ALA A 364 25.32 2.00 40.29
CA ALA A 364 25.88 3.28 39.81
C ALA A 364 25.08 4.54 40.22
N ALA A 365 24.14 4.43 41.15
CA ALA A 365 23.29 5.53 41.57
C ALA A 365 23.48 5.91 43.05
N ASP A 366 24.72 6.09 43.48
CA ASP A 366 25.03 6.79 44.74
C ASP A 366 26.23 7.73 44.53
N GLU A 367 25.98 9.04 44.67
CA GLU A 367 26.83 10.07 45.31
C GLU A 367 26.99 11.43 44.61
N ASP A 368 26.64 11.64 43.33
CA ASP A 368 26.85 12.96 42.71
C ASP A 368 25.55 13.55 42.16
N ASP A 369 24.77 14.23 43.01
CA ASP A 369 23.99 15.44 42.66
C ASP A 369 23.25 15.99 43.90
N LEU A 370 24.03 16.45 44.88
CA LEU A 370 23.59 17.48 45.83
C LEU A 370 24.64 18.60 45.76
N TYR A 371 24.43 19.57 44.87
CA TYR A 371 24.64 21.01 45.12
C TYR A 371 24.07 21.87 43.99
#